data_AF-A0A1W6Z5B9-F1
#
_entry.id   AF-A0A1W6Z5B9-F1
#
_cell.length_a   1.000
_cell.length_b   1.000
_cell.length_c   1.000
_cell.angle_alpha   90.00
_cell.angle_beta   90.00
_cell.angle_gamma   90.00
#
_symmetry.space_group_name_H-M   'P 1'
#
loop_
_entity.id
_entity.type
_entity.pdbx_description
1 polymer ?
#
loop_
_entity_poly.entity_id
_entity_poly.type
_entity_poly.pdbx_seq_one_letter_code
_entity_poly.pdbx_strand_id
1 'polypeptide(L)'
;MKRTLASRRAVVRSLTAIAIPGVLAACSGDHGNEVHSAAVERAVKNIDTVVVIYAENRSFDNLYSDFPGQSDPLASARVAPQLDRDGKTVLKSLPPVWGGLTQARAQFANKVPVVPRAMTEGMPNAPFSINETYPGVDLDAVNADMWHNFYQNQMQINGGRNDMFAAWADNGGGLVMGLFTGNADKLPLWKVAEKYTMADHFFMGAFGGSFLNHQYLIAAAAPVVPVNDGNRSKVAKLSDGDQGWRLAVNPEAPGADSALSGPATAIFISNGATLTPDGYAVNTMQPAYQPSANKPAPNADGRTAGLLADPANPTTVPPQVHATIGDLLTQKHVGWAWYAGGWGFQTARSTNPEAWAGSDYASVGVGNGGEPFVNFQFHHQPFNYFKRFDPTTAQGRAERAEHLRDAGIHGEKFIQDIRAGALPPVAFYKPVGNLNEHSGYADVLRGDRHIAEVIAELEKSPQWPHMLVVVTYDENGGIWDHVAPPKGDRFGPGSRIPTILAGPTVRRHYVDHAVLDTTSILRFITRRWDLPELPGLAARRTALRKNAGVEQGDLSEALDVSSAS
;
A
#
# COMPACT_ATOMS: atom_id res chain seq x y z
N MET A 1 73.49 1.97 -43.76
CA MET A 1 74.11 3.31 -43.96
C MET A 1 73.74 4.18 -42.75
N LYS A 2 74.60 4.30 -41.73
CA LYS A 2 75.58 5.39 -41.52
C LYS A 2 75.00 6.82 -41.69
N ARG A 3 74.73 7.47 -40.54
CA ARG A 3 75.19 8.81 -40.05
C ARG A 3 74.09 9.47 -39.20
N THR A 4 74.18 9.55 -37.86
CA THR A 4 74.91 10.53 -36.98
C THR A 4 74.51 11.98 -37.26
N LEU A 5 74.37 12.93 -36.32
CA LEU A 5 74.47 13.09 -34.86
C LEU A 5 74.15 14.59 -34.64
N ALA A 6 73.49 14.99 -33.56
CA ALA A 6 73.86 16.23 -32.83
C ALA A 6 73.07 16.37 -31.53
N SER A 7 73.81 16.49 -30.43
CA SER A 7 73.34 16.70 -29.07
C SER A 7 73.46 18.18 -28.66
N ARG A 8 72.81 18.54 -27.55
CA ARG A 8 73.32 19.36 -26.40
C ARG A 8 72.18 19.53 -25.39
N ARG A 9 72.25 18.84 -24.23
CA ARG A 9 72.69 19.32 -22.89
C ARG A 9 71.73 20.36 -22.30
N ALA A 10 71.36 20.39 -21.01
CA ALA A 10 71.51 19.58 -19.79
C ALA A 10 70.72 20.41 -18.72
N VAL A 11 70.01 19.88 -17.74
CA VAL A 11 70.43 19.54 -16.36
C VAL A 11 69.14 19.71 -15.55
N VAL A 12 68.67 18.70 -14.80
CA VAL A 12 67.97 18.93 -13.53
C VAL A 12 68.35 17.82 -12.55
N ARG A 13 68.66 18.27 -11.34
CA ARG A 13 69.28 17.60 -10.20
C ARG A 13 68.49 16.39 -9.68
N SER A 14 69.23 15.34 -9.30
CA SER A 14 68.82 14.39 -8.27
C SER A 14 69.29 14.90 -6.91
N LEU A 15 68.47 14.75 -5.86
CA LEU A 15 68.91 14.43 -4.49
C LEU A 15 67.69 14.07 -3.61
N THR A 16 67.75 12.84 -3.13
CA THR A 16 67.14 12.13 -1.99
C THR A 16 66.61 12.96 -0.81
N ALA A 17 65.49 12.52 -0.19
CA ALA A 17 65.39 12.31 1.27
C ALA A 17 64.02 11.77 1.76
N ILE A 18 64.10 10.63 2.47
CA ILE A 18 63.41 10.28 3.74
C ILE A 18 61.89 10.09 3.72
N ALA A 19 61.47 8.82 3.84
CA ALA A 19 60.14 8.43 4.26
C ALA A 19 60.00 8.55 5.79
N ILE A 20 58.96 9.24 6.25
CA ILE A 20 58.46 9.23 7.63
C ILE A 20 57.09 8.55 7.59
N PRO A 21 56.81 7.51 8.42
CA PRO A 21 55.47 6.97 8.52
C PRO A 21 54.63 7.89 9.41
N GLY A 22 53.83 8.76 8.79
CA GLY A 22 52.77 9.50 9.47
C GLY A 22 51.55 8.62 9.64
N VAL A 23 51.36 8.05 10.83
CA VAL A 23 50.05 7.57 11.28
C VAL A 23 49.13 8.78 11.38
N LEU A 24 48.26 8.97 10.39
CA LEU A 24 47.12 9.89 10.49
C LEU A 24 45.88 9.08 10.83
N ALA A 25 45.30 9.45 11.97
CA ALA A 25 44.21 8.79 12.66
C ALA A 25 42.94 8.65 11.80
N ALA A 26 42.38 7.44 11.78
CA ALA A 26 41.07 7.11 11.24
C ALA A 26 39.93 7.34 12.28
N CYS A 27 40.11 8.25 13.24
CA CYS A 27 39.16 8.43 14.35
C CYS A 27 38.02 9.43 14.06
N SER A 28 37.99 10.08 12.89
CA SER A 28 36.94 11.08 12.57
C SER A 28 35.67 10.48 11.96
N GLY A 29 35.74 9.26 11.39
CA GLY A 29 34.59 8.61 10.77
C GLY A 29 33.60 8.00 11.78
N ASP A 30 34.13 7.43 12.87
CA ASP A 30 33.32 6.74 13.89
C ASP A 30 32.51 7.75 14.73
N HIS A 31 33.16 8.84 15.17
CA HIS A 31 32.50 9.90 15.95
C HIS A 31 31.42 10.65 15.16
N GLY A 32 31.58 10.85 13.85
CA GLY A 32 30.56 11.49 13.02
C GLY A 32 29.28 10.66 12.89
N ASN A 33 29.44 9.34 12.73
CA ASN A 33 28.33 8.40 12.67
C ASN A 33 27.61 8.26 14.02
N GLU A 34 28.36 8.21 15.13
CA GLU A 34 27.79 8.17 16.48
C GLU A 34 26.96 9.42 16.80
N VAL A 35 27.48 10.62 16.47
CA VAL A 35 26.76 11.88 16.70
C VAL A 35 25.48 11.96 15.87
N HIS A 36 25.54 11.57 14.59
CA HIS A 36 24.37 11.53 13.72
C HIS A 36 23.32 10.54 14.23
N SER A 37 23.73 9.33 14.61
CA SER A 37 22.85 8.31 15.20
C SER A 37 22.15 8.82 16.46
N ALA A 38 22.89 9.49 17.36
CA ALA A 38 22.31 10.07 18.57
C ALA A 38 21.32 11.21 18.28
N ALA A 39 21.55 12.01 17.23
CA ALA A 39 20.62 13.06 16.82
C ALA A 39 19.32 12.48 16.23
N VAL A 40 19.42 11.41 15.43
CA VAL A 40 18.26 10.66 14.93
C VAL A 40 17.45 10.10 16.10
N GLU A 41 18.11 9.48 17.09
CA GLU A 41 17.41 8.97 18.28
C GLU A 41 16.64 10.06 19.02
N ARG A 42 17.25 11.23 19.22
CA ARG A 42 16.55 12.37 19.86
C ARG A 42 15.37 12.85 19.03
N ALA A 43 15.53 12.96 17.71
CA ALA A 43 14.44 13.37 16.81
C ALA A 43 13.28 12.37 16.84
N VAL A 44 13.56 11.06 16.82
CA VAL A 44 12.55 10.01 16.99
C VAL A 44 11.87 10.16 18.34
N LYS A 45 12.62 10.21 19.45
CA LYS A 45 12.05 10.34 20.81
C LYS A 45 11.23 11.61 21.02
N ASN A 46 11.42 12.65 20.23
CA ASN A 46 10.63 13.88 20.28
C ASN A 46 9.21 13.75 19.65
N ILE A 47 8.85 12.61 19.04
CA ILE A 47 7.53 12.39 18.44
C ILE A 47 6.58 11.75 19.45
N ASP A 48 5.64 12.47 20.05
CA ASP A 48 4.68 11.89 21.00
C ASP A 48 3.45 11.28 20.34
N THR A 49 3.13 11.68 19.10
CA THR A 49 1.95 11.18 18.38
C THR A 49 2.32 10.77 16.96
N VAL A 50 2.02 9.53 16.58
CA VAL A 50 2.14 9.02 15.20
C VAL A 50 0.73 8.81 14.65
N VAL A 51 0.43 9.45 13.52
CA VAL A 51 -0.83 9.28 12.79
C VAL A 51 -0.54 8.63 11.45
N VAL A 52 -1.14 7.47 11.18
CA VAL A 52 -1.02 6.75 9.92
C VAL A 52 -2.34 6.85 9.18
N ILE A 53 -2.38 7.56 8.06
CA ILE A 53 -3.54 7.68 7.17
C ILE A 53 -3.33 6.72 5.99
N TYR A 54 -4.28 5.81 5.76
CA TYR A 54 -4.14 4.69 4.84
C TYR A 54 -5.17 4.76 3.71
N ALA A 55 -4.79 5.20 2.51
CA ALA A 55 -5.64 5.30 1.32
C ALA A 55 -5.73 3.97 0.53
N GLU A 56 -6.43 3.96 -0.60
CA GLU A 56 -6.61 2.86 -1.58
C GLU A 56 -6.48 3.42 -3.00
N ASN A 57 -6.35 2.61 -4.04
CA ASN A 57 -5.11 1.88 -4.24
C ASN A 57 -4.45 2.55 -5.44
N ARG A 58 -3.19 2.94 -5.29
CA ARG A 58 -2.49 3.78 -6.27
C ARG A 58 -1.04 3.37 -6.32
N SER A 59 -0.52 3.05 -7.50
CA SER A 59 0.93 3.02 -7.69
C SER A 59 1.48 4.45 -7.58
N PHE A 60 2.78 4.56 -7.28
CA PHE A 60 3.43 5.86 -7.20
C PHE A 60 3.33 6.61 -8.54
N ASP A 61 3.68 5.94 -9.64
CA ASP A 61 3.64 6.54 -10.97
C ASP A 61 2.24 7.01 -11.39
N ASN A 62 1.17 6.36 -10.91
CA ASN A 62 -0.19 6.73 -11.27
C ASN A 62 -0.53 8.19 -10.93
N LEU A 63 0.02 8.71 -9.83
CA LEU A 63 -0.30 10.06 -9.34
C LEU A 63 0.92 10.99 -9.27
N TYR A 64 2.12 10.43 -9.08
CA TYR A 64 3.33 11.16 -8.74
C TYR A 64 4.53 10.85 -9.65
N SER A 65 4.31 10.22 -10.81
CA SER A 65 5.34 9.78 -11.77
C SER A 65 6.51 10.76 -11.98
N ASP A 66 6.22 12.06 -12.05
CA ASP A 66 7.23 13.13 -12.24
C ASP A 66 7.21 14.18 -11.13
N PHE A 67 6.86 13.79 -9.89
CA PHE A 67 7.07 14.65 -8.72
C PHE A 67 8.53 15.14 -8.64
N PRO A 68 8.78 16.45 -8.42
CA PRO A 68 10.14 17.00 -8.43
C PRO A 68 11.04 16.43 -7.33
N GLY A 69 12.30 16.17 -7.67
CA GLY A 69 13.31 15.70 -6.71
C GLY A 69 13.39 14.18 -6.55
N GLN A 70 12.58 13.41 -7.29
CA GLN A 70 12.72 11.97 -7.37
C GLN A 70 14.10 11.53 -7.88
N SER A 71 14.54 10.38 -7.39
CA SER A 71 15.73 9.66 -7.83
C SER A 71 15.52 9.00 -9.21
N ASP A 72 14.32 8.49 -9.48
CA ASP A 72 13.94 7.84 -10.74
C ASP A 72 12.61 8.42 -11.28
N PRO A 73 12.63 9.61 -11.92
CA PRO A 73 11.41 10.18 -12.52
C PRO A 73 11.06 9.50 -13.85
N LEU A 74 9.78 9.20 -14.06
CA LEU A 74 9.28 8.44 -15.21
C LEU A 74 9.63 9.07 -16.55
N ALA A 75 9.60 10.41 -16.66
CA ALA A 75 9.94 11.14 -17.89
C ALA A 75 11.38 10.86 -18.38
N SER A 76 12.27 10.42 -17.50
CA SER A 76 13.66 10.05 -17.83
C SER A 76 13.91 8.54 -17.85
N ALA A 77 12.95 7.74 -17.39
CA ALA A 77 13.09 6.31 -17.24
C ALA A 77 12.98 5.57 -18.57
N ARG A 78 13.77 4.50 -18.72
CA ARG A 78 13.61 3.57 -19.84
C ARG A 78 12.55 2.53 -19.48
N VAL A 79 11.35 2.72 -20.01
CA VAL A 79 10.24 1.78 -19.80
C VAL A 79 10.35 0.58 -20.73
N ALA A 80 10.34 -0.64 -20.16
CA ALA A 80 10.24 -1.86 -20.94
C ALA A 80 8.84 -1.99 -21.55
N PRO A 81 8.72 -2.38 -22.84
CA PRO A 81 7.41 -2.62 -23.42
C PRO A 81 6.75 -3.83 -22.75
N GLN A 82 5.42 -3.81 -22.64
CA GLN A 82 4.70 -4.96 -22.08
C GLN A 82 4.76 -6.15 -23.04
N LEU A 83 4.97 -7.32 -22.49
CA LEU A 83 4.97 -8.59 -23.20
C LEU A 83 3.59 -9.24 -23.15
N ASP A 84 3.37 -10.20 -24.02
CA ASP A 84 2.19 -11.04 -24.03
C ASP A 84 2.35 -12.24 -23.07
N ARG A 85 1.31 -13.05 -22.93
CA ARG A 85 1.20 -14.16 -21.96
C ARG A 85 2.30 -15.22 -22.09
N ASP A 86 2.93 -15.33 -23.25
CA ASP A 86 4.07 -16.23 -23.49
C ASP A 86 5.38 -15.75 -22.84
N GLY A 87 5.40 -14.52 -22.31
CA GLY A 87 6.55 -13.88 -21.68
C GLY A 87 7.70 -13.57 -22.65
N LYS A 88 7.43 -13.53 -23.96
CA LYS A 88 8.44 -13.37 -25.02
C LYS A 88 8.01 -12.39 -26.11
N THR A 89 6.74 -12.45 -26.50
CA THR A 89 6.21 -11.62 -27.58
C THR A 89 5.93 -10.22 -27.05
N VAL A 90 6.51 -9.20 -27.67
CA VAL A 90 6.16 -7.80 -27.37
C VAL A 90 4.76 -7.51 -27.89
N LEU A 91 3.88 -6.98 -27.04
CA LEU A 91 2.54 -6.58 -27.44
C LEU A 91 2.60 -5.46 -28.47
N LYS A 92 1.84 -5.59 -29.57
CA LYS A 92 1.75 -4.56 -30.62
C LYS A 92 1.00 -3.30 -30.15
N SER A 93 0.07 -3.49 -29.22
CA SER A 93 -0.75 -2.47 -28.55
C SER A 93 -1.13 -3.00 -27.18
N LEU A 94 -1.56 -2.13 -26.27
CA LEU A 94 -2.21 -2.61 -25.04
C LEU A 94 -3.55 -3.27 -25.37
N PRO A 95 -4.00 -4.25 -24.56
CA PRO A 95 -5.37 -4.76 -24.67
C PRO A 95 -6.37 -3.65 -24.33
N PRO A 96 -7.58 -3.68 -24.93
CA PRO A 96 -8.60 -2.70 -24.57
C PRO A 96 -9.02 -2.88 -23.11
N VAL A 97 -9.59 -1.82 -22.54
CA VAL A 97 -10.28 -1.91 -21.26
C VAL A 97 -11.60 -2.64 -21.49
N TRP A 98 -11.63 -3.93 -21.17
CA TRP A 98 -12.73 -4.83 -21.50
C TRP A 98 -14.08 -4.37 -20.92
N GLY A 99 -14.05 -3.85 -19.69
CA GLY A 99 -15.21 -3.29 -19.00
C GLY A 99 -15.57 -1.85 -19.39
N GLY A 100 -14.77 -1.19 -20.22
CA GLY A 100 -14.78 0.27 -20.39
C GLY A 100 -13.97 0.98 -19.28
N LEU A 101 -13.39 2.14 -19.60
CA LEU A 101 -12.47 2.85 -18.72
C LEU A 101 -13.18 3.55 -17.56
N THR A 102 -14.34 4.15 -17.81
CA THR A 102 -15.10 4.89 -16.78
C THR A 102 -16.30 4.10 -16.26
N GLN A 103 -16.54 4.11 -14.96
CA GLN A 103 -17.66 3.42 -14.33
C GLN A 103 -18.89 4.34 -14.27
N ALA A 104 -19.73 4.33 -15.31
CA ALA A 104 -20.85 5.27 -15.45
C ALA A 104 -21.82 5.29 -14.26
N ARG A 105 -22.00 4.15 -13.58
CA ARG A 105 -22.92 4.04 -12.43
C ARG A 105 -22.32 4.53 -11.11
N ALA A 106 -21.00 4.55 -10.99
CA ALA A 106 -20.29 4.89 -9.75
C ALA A 106 -19.91 6.38 -9.64
N GLN A 107 -20.16 7.18 -10.68
CA GLN A 107 -19.71 8.58 -10.72
C GLN A 107 -20.37 9.42 -9.62
N PHE A 108 -19.58 10.34 -9.04
CA PHE A 108 -20.07 11.37 -8.12
C PHE A 108 -20.26 12.73 -8.79
N ALA A 109 -19.53 12.98 -9.89
CA ALA A 109 -19.65 14.19 -10.68
C ALA A 109 -20.70 14.01 -11.79
N ASN A 110 -21.62 14.98 -11.88
CA ASN A 110 -22.54 15.06 -13.00
C ASN A 110 -21.74 15.48 -14.23
N LYS A 111 -21.54 14.57 -15.21
CA LYS A 111 -20.94 14.76 -16.56
C LYS A 111 -19.57 14.13 -16.84
N VAL A 112 -19.12 13.13 -16.07
CA VAL A 112 -17.96 12.32 -16.51
C VAL A 112 -18.32 11.56 -17.81
N PRO A 113 -17.56 11.71 -18.91
CA PRO A 113 -17.82 11.01 -20.16
C PRO A 113 -17.73 9.49 -19.98
N VAL A 114 -18.61 8.75 -20.64
CA VAL A 114 -18.48 7.29 -20.71
C VAL A 114 -17.45 6.93 -21.76
N VAL A 115 -16.37 6.28 -21.34
CA VAL A 115 -15.33 5.73 -22.23
C VAL A 115 -15.51 4.21 -22.32
N PRO A 116 -16.24 3.70 -23.32
CA PRO A 116 -16.45 2.26 -23.50
C PRO A 116 -15.21 1.58 -24.08
N ARG A 117 -15.18 0.24 -24.01
CA ARG A 117 -14.12 -0.62 -24.58
C ARG A 117 -13.64 -0.18 -25.96
N ALA A 118 -14.56 0.09 -26.89
CA ALA A 118 -14.24 0.45 -28.28
C ALA A 118 -13.38 1.71 -28.42
N MET A 119 -13.39 2.61 -27.44
CA MET A 119 -12.55 3.82 -27.44
C MET A 119 -11.14 3.57 -26.89
N THR A 120 -10.88 2.38 -26.35
CA THR A 120 -9.61 2.00 -25.71
C THR A 120 -8.84 0.95 -26.53
N GLU A 121 -9.31 0.63 -27.74
CA GLU A 121 -8.64 -0.33 -28.63
C GLU A 121 -7.41 0.28 -29.31
N GLY A 122 -6.34 -0.50 -29.47
CA GLY A 122 -5.15 -0.07 -30.21
C GLY A 122 -4.25 0.95 -29.49
N MET A 123 -4.39 1.11 -28.17
CA MET A 123 -3.52 1.99 -27.38
C MET A 123 -2.03 1.60 -27.54
N PRO A 124 -1.11 2.58 -27.62
CA PRO A 124 0.33 2.28 -27.66
C PRO A 124 0.75 1.41 -26.49
N ASN A 125 1.68 0.46 -26.71
CA ASN A 125 2.27 -0.35 -25.66
C ASN A 125 3.27 0.46 -24.81
N ALA A 126 2.75 1.39 -24.02
CA ALA A 126 3.48 2.30 -23.16
C ALA A 126 2.55 2.84 -22.06
N PRO A 127 3.09 3.39 -20.96
CA PRO A 127 2.31 4.22 -20.04
C PRO A 127 1.66 5.39 -20.79
N PHE A 128 0.44 5.77 -20.37
CA PHE A 128 -0.29 6.88 -20.99
C PHE A 128 -1.04 7.70 -19.95
N SER A 129 -1.17 9.00 -20.22
CA SER A 129 -1.97 9.92 -19.39
C SER A 129 -3.46 9.75 -19.71
N ILE A 130 -4.26 9.34 -18.73
CA ILE A 130 -5.71 9.16 -18.84
C ILE A 130 -6.37 10.50 -19.17
N ASN A 131 -6.01 11.56 -18.43
CA ASN A 131 -6.66 12.87 -18.55
C ASN A 131 -6.23 13.68 -19.77
N GLU A 132 -5.10 13.35 -20.39
CA GLU A 132 -4.71 13.90 -21.70
C GLU A 132 -5.29 13.09 -22.87
N THR A 133 -5.45 11.77 -22.70
CA THR A 133 -5.95 10.88 -23.76
C THR A 133 -7.46 10.97 -23.91
N TYR A 134 -8.21 11.14 -22.81
CA TYR A 134 -9.67 11.12 -22.81
C TYR A 134 -10.23 12.45 -22.28
N PRO A 135 -10.56 13.42 -23.17
CA PRO A 135 -11.07 14.72 -22.76
C PRO A 135 -12.30 14.63 -21.85
N GLY A 136 -12.24 15.29 -20.69
CA GLY A 136 -13.32 15.30 -19.70
C GLY A 136 -13.28 14.14 -18.70
N VAL A 137 -12.34 13.20 -18.83
CA VAL A 137 -12.03 12.22 -17.78
C VAL A 137 -10.81 12.74 -17.01
N ASP A 138 -10.99 13.13 -15.75
CA ASP A 138 -9.90 13.59 -14.89
C ASP A 138 -9.96 12.91 -13.52
N LEU A 139 -9.23 13.41 -12.54
CA LEU A 139 -9.13 12.85 -11.19
C LEU A 139 -10.47 12.72 -10.43
N ASP A 140 -11.53 13.39 -10.90
CA ASP A 140 -12.90 13.29 -10.38
C ASP A 140 -13.75 12.19 -11.06
N ALA A 141 -13.16 11.45 -12.00
CA ALA A 141 -13.76 10.30 -12.64
C ALA A 141 -13.50 9.00 -11.85
N VAL A 142 -14.55 8.21 -11.65
CA VAL A 142 -14.41 6.83 -11.19
C VAL A 142 -14.06 5.94 -12.38
N ASN A 143 -12.84 5.40 -12.37
CA ASN A 143 -12.34 4.51 -13.41
C ASN A 143 -12.64 3.04 -13.09
N ALA A 144 -12.41 2.13 -14.05
CA ALA A 144 -12.57 0.70 -13.83
C ALA A 144 -11.64 0.19 -12.75
N ASP A 145 -12.17 -0.72 -11.94
CA ASP A 145 -11.38 -1.48 -10.99
C ASP A 145 -10.59 -2.56 -11.72
N MET A 146 -9.30 -2.64 -11.41
CA MET A 146 -8.37 -3.64 -11.94
C MET A 146 -7.98 -4.55 -10.80
N TRP A 147 -7.84 -5.84 -11.09
CA TRP A 147 -7.51 -6.75 -10.01
C TRP A 147 -6.09 -6.53 -9.45
N HIS A 148 -5.97 -6.73 -8.16
CA HIS A 148 -4.73 -6.58 -7.41
C HIS A 148 -4.57 -7.82 -6.52
N ASN A 149 -4.56 -9.00 -7.14
CA ASN A 149 -4.46 -10.29 -6.43
C ASN A 149 -3.00 -10.74 -6.26
N PHE A 150 -2.70 -11.44 -5.17
CA PHE A 150 -1.35 -11.82 -4.74
C PHE A 150 -0.46 -12.46 -5.83
N TYR A 151 -0.93 -13.52 -6.49
CA TYR A 151 -0.14 -14.21 -7.51
C TYR A 151 -0.14 -13.46 -8.84
N GLN A 152 -1.26 -12.87 -9.21
CA GLN A 152 -1.37 -12.06 -10.42
C GLN A 152 -0.39 -10.89 -10.35
N ASN A 153 -0.31 -10.20 -9.22
CA ASN A 153 0.64 -9.11 -9.02
C ASN A 153 2.10 -9.58 -9.14
N GLN A 154 2.46 -10.75 -8.59
CA GLN A 154 3.77 -11.35 -8.82
C GLN A 154 4.02 -11.66 -10.31
N MET A 155 3.01 -12.18 -11.01
CA MET A 155 3.08 -12.47 -12.44
C MET A 155 3.21 -11.20 -13.30
N GLN A 156 2.59 -10.09 -12.89
CA GLN A 156 2.69 -8.77 -13.52
C GLN A 156 4.08 -8.14 -13.31
N ILE A 157 4.59 -8.19 -12.07
CA ILE A 157 5.93 -7.69 -11.69
C ILE A 157 7.05 -8.51 -12.36
N ASN A 158 6.82 -9.81 -12.56
CA ASN A 158 7.68 -10.71 -13.33
C ASN A 158 9.15 -10.71 -12.87
N GLY A 159 9.37 -10.71 -11.55
CA GLY A 159 10.70 -10.65 -10.95
C GLY A 159 11.39 -9.28 -11.06
N GLY A 160 10.61 -8.19 -11.09
CA GLY A 160 11.09 -6.82 -11.13
C GLY A 160 11.29 -6.26 -12.53
N ARG A 161 10.90 -7.00 -13.58
CA ARG A 161 10.93 -6.47 -14.95
C ARG A 161 9.74 -5.55 -15.24
N ASN A 162 8.65 -5.67 -14.46
CA ASN A 162 7.42 -4.90 -14.57
C ASN A 162 6.89 -4.85 -16.03
N ASP A 163 7.03 -5.96 -16.77
CA ASP A 163 6.78 -6.06 -18.22
C ASP A 163 5.59 -6.96 -18.56
N MET A 164 4.80 -7.40 -17.57
CA MET A 164 3.68 -8.33 -17.76
C MET A 164 2.36 -7.84 -17.15
N PHE A 165 2.26 -6.55 -16.80
CA PHE A 165 1.02 -5.98 -16.24
C PHE A 165 -0.14 -6.14 -17.20
N ALA A 166 0.06 -5.80 -18.47
CA ALA A 166 -0.96 -5.95 -19.52
C ALA A 166 -1.29 -7.43 -19.83
N ALA A 167 -0.30 -8.33 -19.77
CA ALA A 167 -0.48 -9.76 -20.06
C ALA A 167 -1.50 -10.42 -19.12
N TRP A 168 -1.38 -10.06 -17.85
CA TRP A 168 -2.17 -10.62 -16.75
C TRP A 168 -3.19 -9.63 -16.20
N ALA A 169 -3.60 -8.63 -16.99
CA ALA A 169 -4.71 -7.76 -16.62
C ALA A 169 -6.04 -8.52 -16.68
N ASP A 170 -6.96 -8.14 -15.79
CA ASP A 170 -8.34 -8.61 -15.79
C ASP A 170 -9.20 -7.77 -16.75
N ASN A 171 -10.40 -7.40 -16.33
CA ASN A 171 -11.29 -6.53 -17.09
C ASN A 171 -10.68 -5.15 -17.39
N GLY A 172 -9.73 -4.68 -16.57
CA GLY A 172 -9.06 -3.39 -16.74
C GLY A 172 -8.18 -3.30 -17.99
N GLY A 173 -7.72 -4.43 -18.53
CA GLY A 173 -6.91 -4.47 -19.75
C GLY A 173 -5.73 -3.49 -19.72
N GLY A 174 -5.62 -2.64 -20.73
CA GLY A 174 -4.55 -1.64 -20.85
C GLY A 174 -4.58 -0.53 -19.80
N LEU A 175 -5.68 -0.36 -19.04
CA LEU A 175 -5.77 0.65 -17.98
C LEU A 175 -4.72 0.45 -16.88
N VAL A 176 -4.17 -0.77 -16.74
CA VAL A 176 -3.02 -1.03 -15.86
C VAL A 176 -1.83 -0.12 -16.15
N MET A 177 -1.69 0.42 -17.36
CA MET A 177 -0.64 1.36 -17.75
C MET A 177 -1.08 2.84 -17.70
N GLY A 178 -2.29 3.11 -17.19
CA GLY A 178 -2.88 4.45 -17.14
C GLY A 178 -2.35 5.27 -15.96
N LEU A 179 -1.98 6.51 -16.24
CA LEU A 179 -1.48 7.50 -15.28
C LEU A 179 -2.39 8.73 -15.28
N PHE A 180 -2.38 9.49 -14.19
CA PHE A 180 -2.89 10.86 -14.20
C PHE A 180 -1.72 11.83 -14.21
N THR A 181 -1.73 12.82 -15.11
CA THR A 181 -0.76 13.93 -15.05
C THR A 181 -1.08 14.80 -13.83
N GLY A 182 -0.51 14.42 -12.68
CA GLY A 182 -0.65 15.09 -11.39
C GLY A 182 0.22 16.34 -11.27
N ASN A 183 -0.25 17.31 -10.48
CA ASN A 183 0.52 18.49 -10.06
C ASN A 183 -0.17 19.18 -8.86
N ALA A 184 0.47 20.21 -8.31
CA ALA A 184 -0.04 20.99 -7.19
C ALA A 184 -1.41 21.66 -7.44
N ASP A 185 -1.77 21.96 -8.70
CA ASP A 185 -3.08 22.57 -9.03
C ASP A 185 -4.22 21.54 -9.02
N LYS A 186 -3.89 20.26 -9.27
CA LYS A 186 -4.85 19.17 -9.40
C LYS A 186 -5.01 18.32 -8.14
N LEU A 187 -3.92 18.10 -7.40
CA LEU A 187 -3.87 17.22 -6.23
C LEU A 187 -3.53 18.02 -4.96
N PRO A 188 -4.49 18.27 -4.06
CA PRO A 188 -4.22 18.78 -2.72
C PRO A 188 -3.07 18.07 -1.97
N LEU A 189 -2.94 16.74 -2.03
CA LEU A 189 -1.83 16.03 -1.37
C LEU A 189 -0.47 16.30 -2.01
N TRP A 190 -0.42 16.64 -3.30
CA TRP A 190 0.82 17.09 -3.95
C TRP A 190 1.38 18.34 -3.26
N LYS A 191 0.52 19.29 -2.87
CA LYS A 191 0.94 20.47 -2.11
C LYS A 191 1.48 20.10 -0.72
N VAL A 192 0.92 19.08 -0.10
CA VAL A 192 1.43 18.57 1.19
C VAL A 192 2.80 17.93 1.01
N ALA A 193 2.97 17.12 -0.05
CA ALA A 193 4.25 16.52 -0.41
C ALA A 193 5.32 17.58 -0.71
N GLU A 194 4.99 18.63 -1.47
CA GLU A 194 5.89 19.75 -1.73
C GLU A 194 6.30 20.47 -0.45
N LYS A 195 5.36 20.63 0.50
CA LYS A 195 5.60 21.30 1.79
C LYS A 195 6.48 20.50 2.75
N TYR A 196 6.39 19.17 2.72
CA TYR A 196 7.09 18.27 3.65
C TYR A 196 8.00 17.29 2.91
N THR A 197 7.86 16.00 3.19
CA THR A 197 8.68 14.93 2.62
C THR A 197 7.81 13.97 1.80
N MET A 198 8.19 13.73 0.55
CA MET A 198 7.71 12.61 -0.26
C MET A 198 8.70 11.45 -0.15
N ALA A 199 8.25 10.22 0.07
CA ALA A 199 9.11 9.05 -0.06
C ALA A 199 8.94 8.42 -1.45
N ASP A 200 9.99 8.43 -2.27
CA ASP A 200 9.94 7.93 -3.65
C ASP A 200 10.38 6.47 -3.80
N HIS A 201 10.70 5.81 -2.70
CA HIS A 201 11.09 4.40 -2.62
C HIS A 201 10.28 3.66 -1.54
N PHE A 202 9.00 4.02 -1.40
CA PHE A 202 8.06 3.32 -0.53
C PHE A 202 7.26 2.27 -1.30
N PHE A 203 7.38 1.01 -0.89
CA PHE A 203 6.74 -0.14 -1.54
C PHE A 203 5.59 -0.70 -0.69
N MET A 204 4.57 -1.28 -1.33
CA MET A 204 3.52 -1.96 -0.58
C MET A 204 4.08 -3.19 0.16
N GLY A 205 3.62 -3.41 1.39
CA GLY A 205 4.17 -4.40 2.31
C GLY A 205 4.09 -5.84 1.80
N ALA A 206 3.07 -6.18 1.04
CA ALA A 206 2.91 -7.48 0.40
C ALA A 206 2.39 -7.34 -1.03
N PHE A 207 2.66 -8.34 -1.88
CA PHE A 207 2.01 -8.49 -3.18
C PHE A 207 0.48 -8.57 -3.00
N GLY A 208 -0.25 -8.10 -4.00
CA GLY A 208 -1.71 -8.19 -4.02
C GLY A 208 -2.42 -7.16 -3.14
N GLY A 209 -3.65 -7.50 -2.72
CA GLY A 209 -4.67 -6.50 -2.43
C GLY A 209 -4.77 -6.04 -0.99
N SER A 210 -5.79 -5.21 -0.75
CA SER A 210 -5.99 -4.47 0.49
C SER A 210 -6.02 -5.34 1.72
N PHE A 211 -6.72 -6.48 1.67
CA PHE A 211 -6.82 -7.41 2.79
C PHE A 211 -5.44 -7.75 3.35
N LEU A 212 -4.51 -8.22 2.50
CA LEU A 212 -3.21 -8.67 2.96
C LEU A 212 -2.35 -7.50 3.44
N ASN A 213 -2.35 -6.39 2.70
CA ASN A 213 -1.55 -5.21 3.05
C ASN A 213 -2.01 -4.56 4.37
N HIS A 214 -3.30 -4.60 4.72
CA HIS A 214 -3.78 -4.18 6.05
C HIS A 214 -3.29 -5.11 7.18
N GLN A 215 -3.15 -6.42 6.94
CA GLN A 215 -2.55 -7.35 7.91
C GLN A 215 -1.05 -7.07 8.09
N TYR A 216 -0.35 -6.78 6.99
CA TYR A 216 1.07 -6.40 7.02
C TYR A 216 1.30 -5.08 7.76
N LEU A 217 0.40 -4.11 7.62
CA LEU A 217 0.46 -2.84 8.34
C LEU A 217 0.45 -3.02 9.86
N ILE A 218 -0.25 -4.02 10.40
CA ILE A 218 -0.39 -4.20 11.85
C ILE A 218 0.45 -5.34 12.43
N ALA A 219 0.90 -6.30 11.61
CA ALA A 219 1.56 -7.51 12.10
C ALA A 219 2.83 -7.90 11.33
N ALA A 220 3.10 -7.27 10.18
CA ALA A 220 4.13 -7.71 9.22
C ALA A 220 4.03 -9.21 8.88
N ALA A 221 2.82 -9.76 8.85
CA ALA A 221 2.58 -11.19 8.68
C ALA A 221 1.27 -11.45 7.92
N ALA A 222 1.27 -12.52 7.13
CA ALA A 222 0.07 -13.03 6.49
C ALA A 222 -0.76 -13.88 7.48
N PRO A 223 -2.10 -13.77 7.50
CA PRO A 223 -2.94 -14.63 8.33
C PRO A 223 -2.82 -16.10 7.95
N VAL A 224 -2.90 -16.97 8.95
CA VAL A 224 -2.84 -18.42 8.77
C VAL A 224 -4.26 -18.99 8.80
N VAL A 225 -4.59 -19.74 7.76
CA VAL A 225 -5.88 -20.43 7.58
C VAL A 225 -5.58 -21.89 7.20
N PRO A 226 -5.68 -22.84 8.15
CA PRO A 226 -5.42 -24.24 7.86
C PRO A 226 -6.30 -24.75 6.72
N VAL A 227 -5.65 -25.38 5.73
CA VAL A 227 -6.35 -25.98 4.59
C VAL A 227 -7.12 -27.22 5.07
N ASN A 228 -8.39 -27.27 4.72
CA ASN A 228 -9.30 -28.39 5.00
C ASN A 228 -10.30 -28.53 3.85
N ASP A 229 -11.17 -29.54 3.92
CA ASP A 229 -12.11 -29.81 2.83
C ASP A 229 -13.15 -28.69 2.62
N GLY A 230 -13.48 -27.93 3.65
CA GLY A 230 -14.40 -26.79 3.58
C GLY A 230 -13.84 -25.58 2.82
N ASN A 231 -12.51 -25.40 2.79
CA ASN A 231 -11.87 -24.26 2.11
C ASN A 231 -10.94 -24.67 0.95
N ARG A 232 -10.86 -25.96 0.59
CA ARG A 232 -9.99 -26.47 -0.47
C ARG A 232 -10.23 -25.78 -1.83
N SER A 233 -11.45 -25.35 -2.12
CA SER A 233 -11.80 -24.60 -3.33
C SER A 233 -11.17 -23.20 -3.40
N LYS A 234 -10.67 -22.68 -2.28
CA LYS A 234 -9.99 -21.38 -2.17
C LYS A 234 -8.47 -21.50 -2.25
N VAL A 235 -7.91 -22.70 -2.32
CA VAL A 235 -6.48 -22.93 -2.43
C VAL A 235 -6.01 -22.70 -3.86
N ALA A 236 -4.98 -21.88 -4.02
CA ALA A 236 -4.36 -21.60 -5.30
C ALA A 236 -3.72 -22.85 -5.92
N LYS A 237 -3.89 -23.02 -7.22
CA LYS A 237 -3.21 -24.05 -8.01
C LYS A 237 -2.07 -23.41 -8.77
N LEU A 238 -0.86 -23.82 -8.44
CA LEU A 238 0.37 -23.24 -9.00
C LEU A 238 1.01 -24.19 -10.01
N SER A 239 1.53 -23.61 -11.09
CA SER A 239 2.19 -24.35 -12.18
C SER A 239 3.66 -24.65 -11.91
N ASP A 240 4.26 -23.94 -10.96
CA ASP A 240 5.67 -24.02 -10.58
C ASP A 240 5.88 -24.58 -9.16
N GLY A 241 4.93 -25.40 -8.70
CA GLY A 241 4.95 -26.10 -7.42
C GLY A 241 4.27 -25.33 -6.28
N ASP A 242 4.06 -25.99 -5.14
CA ASP A 242 3.25 -25.47 -4.03
C ASP A 242 3.83 -24.22 -3.34
N GLN A 243 5.11 -23.92 -3.59
CA GLN A 243 5.80 -22.73 -3.10
C GLN A 243 6.19 -21.77 -4.25
N GLY A 244 5.64 -22.01 -5.44
CA GLY A 244 5.83 -21.19 -6.61
C GLY A 244 5.03 -19.89 -6.56
N TRP A 245 5.03 -19.16 -7.68
CA TRP A 245 4.36 -17.86 -7.78
C TRP A 245 3.49 -17.73 -9.03
N ARG A 246 3.43 -18.77 -9.89
CA ARG A 246 2.64 -18.74 -11.12
C ARG A 246 1.37 -19.54 -10.99
N LEU A 247 0.24 -18.85 -10.97
CA LEU A 247 -1.07 -19.49 -11.07
C LEU A 247 -1.16 -20.32 -12.36
N ALA A 248 -1.71 -21.51 -12.22
CA ALA A 248 -1.95 -22.38 -13.35
C ALA A 248 -3.07 -21.82 -14.24
N VAL A 249 -2.82 -21.84 -15.55
CA VAL A 249 -3.77 -21.41 -16.59
C VAL A 249 -4.31 -22.63 -17.35
N ASN A 250 -5.54 -22.54 -17.83
CA ASN A 250 -6.09 -23.47 -18.80
C ASN A 250 -5.65 -23.03 -20.21
N PRO A 251 -4.74 -23.75 -20.89
CA PRO A 251 -4.23 -23.35 -22.20
C PRO A 251 -5.30 -23.45 -23.30
N GLU A 252 -6.41 -24.15 -23.07
CA GLU A 252 -7.52 -24.29 -24.02
C GLU A 252 -8.61 -23.23 -23.81
N ALA A 253 -8.51 -22.40 -22.77
CA ALA A 253 -9.50 -21.36 -22.51
C ALA A 253 -9.43 -20.26 -23.58
N PRO A 254 -10.56 -19.70 -24.03
CA PRO A 254 -10.56 -18.54 -24.92
C PRO A 254 -9.72 -17.39 -24.37
N GLY A 255 -8.80 -16.89 -25.19
CA GLY A 255 -7.85 -15.85 -24.82
C GLY A 255 -6.55 -16.36 -24.22
N ALA A 256 -6.38 -17.64 -23.89
CA ALA A 256 -5.13 -18.14 -23.28
C ALA A 256 -3.88 -17.88 -24.15
N ASP A 257 -4.06 -17.71 -25.45
CA ASP A 257 -3.02 -17.42 -26.44
C ASP A 257 -2.46 -15.99 -26.38
N SER A 258 -3.29 -15.00 -26.08
CA SER A 258 -2.88 -13.59 -26.07
C SER A 258 -3.74 -12.72 -25.17
N ALA A 259 -3.12 -11.73 -24.52
CA ALA A 259 -3.81 -10.68 -23.79
C ALA A 259 -4.72 -9.83 -24.68
N LEU A 260 -4.47 -9.77 -25.99
CA LEU A 260 -5.34 -9.08 -26.95
C LEU A 260 -6.62 -9.87 -27.29
N SER A 261 -6.64 -11.17 -27.01
CA SER A 261 -7.77 -12.06 -27.31
C SER A 261 -8.81 -12.10 -26.18
N GLY A 262 -8.48 -11.67 -24.96
CA GLY A 262 -9.42 -11.61 -23.83
C GLY A 262 -8.76 -11.35 -22.47
N PRO A 263 -9.55 -11.00 -21.42
CA PRO A 263 -9.03 -10.75 -20.08
C PRO A 263 -8.53 -12.03 -19.40
N ALA A 264 -7.58 -11.90 -18.47
CA ALA A 264 -6.97 -13.06 -17.80
C ALA A 264 -7.91 -13.76 -16.80
N THR A 265 -9.04 -13.16 -16.43
CA THR A 265 -10.04 -13.75 -15.52
C THR A 265 -10.63 -15.05 -16.03
N ALA A 266 -10.66 -15.25 -17.35
CA ALA A 266 -11.25 -16.44 -17.97
C ALA A 266 -10.28 -17.64 -18.04
N ILE A 267 -8.98 -17.44 -17.81
CA ILE A 267 -7.97 -18.45 -18.13
C ILE A 267 -7.36 -19.14 -16.90
N PHE A 268 -7.47 -18.57 -15.69
CA PHE A 268 -6.89 -19.19 -14.49
C PHE A 268 -7.72 -20.37 -13.98
N ILE A 269 -7.05 -21.50 -13.70
CA ILE A 269 -7.70 -22.72 -13.18
C ILE A 269 -8.28 -22.50 -11.77
N SER A 270 -7.62 -21.68 -10.96
CA SER A 270 -8.07 -21.30 -9.62
C SER A 270 -8.27 -19.79 -9.52
N ASN A 271 -9.03 -19.21 -10.46
CA ASN A 271 -9.42 -17.81 -10.35
C ASN A 271 -10.20 -17.56 -9.05
N GLY A 272 -9.86 -16.49 -8.32
CA GLY A 272 -10.46 -16.19 -7.01
C GLY A 272 -9.99 -17.09 -5.85
N ALA A 273 -8.86 -17.80 -6.01
CA ALA A 273 -8.18 -18.42 -4.89
C ALA A 273 -7.76 -17.36 -3.86
N THR A 274 -8.00 -17.62 -2.59
CA THR A 274 -7.65 -16.71 -1.48
C THR A 274 -6.59 -17.28 -0.56
N LEU A 275 -6.25 -18.56 -0.71
CA LEU A 275 -5.28 -19.28 0.12
C LEU A 275 -4.09 -19.74 -0.71
N THR A 276 -2.91 -19.68 -0.11
CA THR A 276 -1.73 -20.41 -0.62
C THR A 276 -1.88 -21.92 -0.37
N PRO A 277 -1.16 -22.78 -1.11
CA PRO A 277 -1.15 -24.23 -0.87
C PRO A 277 -0.83 -24.63 0.57
N ASP A 278 0.01 -23.84 1.26
CA ASP A 278 0.43 -24.05 2.63
C ASP A 278 -0.39 -23.28 3.68
N GLY A 279 -1.55 -22.73 3.32
CA GLY A 279 -2.55 -22.25 4.27
C GLY A 279 -2.35 -20.82 4.78
N TYR A 280 -1.88 -19.90 3.93
CA TYR A 280 -1.89 -18.47 4.22
C TYR A 280 -2.97 -17.77 3.43
N ALA A 281 -3.72 -16.87 4.08
CA ALA A 281 -4.68 -16.00 3.41
C ALA A 281 -3.95 -14.85 2.71
N VAL A 282 -4.10 -14.75 1.39
CA VAL A 282 -3.36 -13.81 0.55
C VAL A 282 -4.22 -12.92 -0.34
N ASN A 283 -5.51 -13.22 -0.49
CA ASN A 283 -6.49 -12.33 -1.14
C ASN A 283 -7.68 -12.12 -0.21
N THR A 284 -8.61 -11.23 -0.59
CA THR A 284 -9.72 -10.78 0.24
C THR A 284 -10.51 -11.93 0.87
N MET A 285 -10.40 -12.00 2.18
CA MET A 285 -11.16 -12.85 3.08
C MET A 285 -11.80 -11.96 4.16
N GLN A 286 -12.62 -12.54 5.04
CA GLN A 286 -13.46 -11.78 5.97
C GLN A 286 -13.21 -12.19 7.42
N PRO A 287 -13.38 -11.26 8.39
CA PRO A 287 -13.11 -11.56 9.79
C PRO A 287 -14.12 -12.56 10.34
N ALA A 288 -13.68 -13.35 11.33
CA ALA A 288 -14.54 -14.26 12.11
C ALA A 288 -15.62 -13.54 12.92
N TYR A 289 -15.47 -12.24 13.14
CA TYR A 289 -16.33 -11.44 14.00
C TYR A 289 -17.06 -10.37 13.20
N GLN A 290 -18.32 -10.11 13.55
CA GLN A 290 -19.07 -9.00 13.00
C GLN A 290 -18.50 -7.65 13.49
N PRO A 291 -18.50 -6.60 12.66
CA PRO A 291 -18.92 -6.57 11.27
C PRO A 291 -18.05 -7.40 10.32
N SER A 292 -18.70 -8.15 9.43
CA SER A 292 -18.06 -8.97 8.40
C SER A 292 -18.91 -8.97 7.13
N ALA A 293 -18.28 -9.06 5.94
CA ALA A 293 -19.02 -9.28 4.71
C ALA A 293 -19.57 -10.73 4.62
N ASN A 294 -19.13 -11.62 5.51
CA ASN A 294 -19.75 -12.92 5.70
C ASN A 294 -20.96 -12.80 6.63
N LYS A 295 -22.02 -13.51 6.29
CA LYS A 295 -23.28 -13.53 7.04
C LYS A 295 -23.05 -13.94 8.50
N PRO A 296 -23.90 -13.49 9.44
CA PRO A 296 -23.85 -14.00 10.81
C PRO A 296 -24.01 -15.52 10.87
N ALA A 297 -23.37 -16.16 11.86
CA ALA A 297 -23.48 -17.60 12.05
C ALA A 297 -24.93 -18.03 12.34
N PRO A 298 -25.44 -19.11 11.71
CA PRO A 298 -26.87 -19.48 11.74
C PRO A 298 -27.40 -19.98 13.09
N ASN A 299 -26.54 -20.35 14.04
CA ASN A 299 -26.92 -21.00 15.32
C ASN A 299 -26.36 -20.28 16.55
N ALA A 300 -26.33 -18.95 16.54
CA ALA A 300 -25.92 -18.24 17.73
C ALA A 300 -26.96 -18.44 18.86
N ASP A 301 -26.49 -18.86 20.03
CA ASP A 301 -27.23 -19.28 21.24
C ASP A 301 -28.04 -18.15 21.94
N GLY A 302 -28.56 -17.20 21.18
CA GLY A 302 -29.24 -15.98 21.66
C GLY A 302 -28.27 -14.96 22.28
N ARG A 303 -27.19 -15.41 22.94
CA ARG A 303 -26.17 -14.55 23.58
C ARG A 303 -25.10 -14.07 22.61
N THR A 304 -24.80 -14.87 21.59
CA THR A 304 -23.79 -14.56 20.56
C THR A 304 -24.42 -14.15 19.22
N ALA A 305 -25.73 -13.95 19.18
CA ALA A 305 -26.49 -13.67 17.96
C ALA A 305 -26.00 -12.39 17.29
N GLY A 306 -25.62 -12.50 16.01
CA GLY A 306 -25.10 -11.37 15.24
C GLY A 306 -23.67 -10.93 15.59
N LEU A 307 -22.95 -11.64 16.46
CA LEU A 307 -21.57 -11.26 16.84
C LEU A 307 -20.49 -12.00 16.03
N LEU A 308 -20.79 -13.21 15.56
CA LEU A 308 -19.88 -14.07 14.81
C LEU A 308 -20.27 -14.12 13.34
N ALA A 309 -19.27 -14.07 12.45
CA ALA A 309 -19.45 -14.44 11.05
C ALA A 309 -19.57 -15.96 10.91
N ASP A 310 -20.26 -16.42 9.86
CA ASP A 310 -20.44 -17.84 9.59
C ASP A 310 -19.09 -18.53 9.34
N PRO A 311 -18.64 -19.43 10.25
CA PRO A 311 -17.36 -20.11 10.10
C PRO A 311 -17.39 -21.16 8.98
N ALA A 312 -18.56 -21.56 8.49
CA ALA A 312 -18.70 -22.47 7.36
C ALA A 312 -18.44 -21.79 6.01
N ASN A 313 -18.47 -20.45 5.95
CA ASN A 313 -18.09 -19.73 4.74
C ASN A 313 -16.58 -19.88 4.49
N PRO A 314 -16.16 -20.36 3.31
CA PRO A 314 -14.75 -20.65 3.02
C PRO A 314 -13.85 -19.40 3.00
N THR A 315 -14.42 -18.20 3.05
CA THR A 315 -13.69 -16.93 3.14
C THR A 315 -13.63 -16.37 4.57
N THR A 316 -14.21 -17.04 5.57
CA THR A 316 -14.07 -16.62 6.97
C THR A 316 -12.69 -17.03 7.47
N VAL A 317 -11.87 -16.04 7.84
CA VAL A 317 -10.56 -16.26 8.46
C VAL A 317 -10.78 -16.62 9.93
N PRO A 318 -10.29 -17.79 10.41
CA PRO A 318 -10.32 -18.10 11.83
C PRO A 318 -9.61 -17.03 12.67
N PRO A 319 -9.99 -16.81 13.93
CA PRO A 319 -9.34 -15.80 14.76
C PRO A 319 -7.82 -16.01 14.86
N GLN A 320 -7.07 -14.97 14.48
CA GLN A 320 -5.62 -14.97 14.52
C GLN A 320 -5.11 -14.73 15.95
N VAL A 321 -3.94 -15.28 16.27
CA VAL A 321 -3.35 -15.26 17.63
C VAL A 321 -1.90 -14.79 17.67
N HIS A 322 -1.28 -14.55 16.52
CA HIS A 322 0.05 -13.97 16.47
C HIS A 322 0.01 -12.50 16.90
N ALA A 323 1.14 -11.97 17.36
CA ALA A 323 1.21 -10.61 17.88
C ALA A 323 1.04 -9.57 16.77
N THR A 324 0.37 -8.47 17.12
CA THR A 324 0.26 -7.23 16.34
C THR A 324 1.02 -6.11 17.02
N ILE A 325 1.21 -4.99 16.32
CA ILE A 325 1.74 -3.76 16.91
C ILE A 325 0.86 -3.26 18.07
N GLY A 326 -0.45 -3.45 17.99
CA GLY A 326 -1.38 -3.12 19.06
C GLY A 326 -1.17 -3.94 20.33
N ASP A 327 -0.71 -5.19 20.21
CA ASP A 327 -0.34 -6.01 21.37
C ASP A 327 0.90 -5.47 22.06
N LEU A 328 1.92 -5.10 21.27
CA LEU A 328 3.18 -4.56 21.79
C LEU A 328 2.99 -3.18 22.44
N LEU A 329 2.18 -2.32 21.83
CA LEU A 329 1.83 -1.00 22.38
C LEU A 329 1.07 -1.13 23.71
N THR A 330 0.04 -1.98 23.76
CA THR A 330 -0.71 -2.23 25.00
C THR A 330 0.17 -2.81 26.11
N GLN A 331 1.06 -3.76 25.79
CA GLN A 331 2.02 -4.31 26.76
C GLN A 331 2.97 -3.25 27.34
N LYS A 332 3.25 -2.19 26.57
CA LYS A 332 4.08 -1.05 26.98
C LYS A 332 3.27 0.11 27.53
N HIS A 333 1.96 -0.06 27.72
CA HIS A 333 1.03 0.98 28.18
C HIS A 333 1.03 2.23 27.29
N VAL A 334 1.27 2.05 25.99
CA VAL A 334 1.17 3.10 24.98
C VAL A 334 -0.23 3.05 24.38
N GLY A 335 -0.98 4.15 24.51
CA GLY A 335 -2.32 4.25 23.95
C GLY A 335 -2.28 4.16 22.42
N TRP A 336 -3.26 3.48 21.85
CA TRP A 336 -3.40 3.38 20.40
C TRP A 336 -4.85 3.17 19.97
N ALA A 337 -5.16 3.50 18.72
CA ALA A 337 -6.46 3.20 18.13
C ALA A 337 -6.42 3.09 16.61
N TRP A 338 -7.34 2.30 16.06
CA TRP A 338 -7.72 2.30 14.66
C TRP A 338 -9.05 3.04 14.49
N TYR A 339 -9.01 4.19 13.82
CA TYR A 339 -10.17 4.97 13.42
C TYR A 339 -10.63 4.53 12.02
N ALA A 340 -11.77 3.86 11.95
CA ALA A 340 -12.37 3.43 10.69
C ALA A 340 -13.58 4.29 10.33
N GLY A 341 -13.59 4.84 9.10
CA GLY A 341 -14.75 5.55 8.56
C GLY A 341 -15.97 4.65 8.46
N GLY A 342 -17.08 5.04 9.09
CA GLY A 342 -18.33 4.26 9.09
C GLY A 342 -18.35 3.04 10.01
N TRP A 343 -17.36 2.85 10.90
CA TRP A 343 -17.34 1.72 11.84
C TRP A 343 -18.55 1.72 12.79
N GLY A 344 -18.92 2.89 13.33
CA GLY A 344 -20.06 3.03 14.23
C GLY A 344 -21.38 2.69 13.53
N PHE A 345 -21.50 3.10 12.27
CA PHE A 345 -22.66 2.78 11.42
C PHE A 345 -22.76 1.27 11.19
N GLN A 346 -21.66 0.62 10.81
CA GLN A 346 -21.68 -0.80 10.46
C GLN A 346 -21.83 -1.71 11.69
N THR A 347 -21.22 -1.34 12.83
CA THR A 347 -21.39 -2.09 14.09
C THR A 347 -22.84 -2.10 14.55
N ALA A 348 -23.54 -0.97 14.51
CA ALA A 348 -24.96 -0.87 14.86
C ALA A 348 -25.87 -1.73 13.96
N ARG A 349 -25.55 -1.87 12.67
CA ARG A 349 -26.30 -2.74 11.73
C ARG A 349 -26.02 -4.22 11.95
N SER A 350 -24.77 -4.57 12.23
CA SER A 350 -24.34 -5.97 12.38
C SER A 350 -25.02 -6.70 13.55
N THR A 351 -25.50 -5.97 14.54
CA THR A 351 -26.29 -6.49 15.67
C THR A 351 -27.77 -6.73 15.35
N ASN A 352 -28.24 -6.44 14.14
CA ASN A 352 -29.59 -6.74 13.67
C ASN A 352 -29.54 -7.81 12.55
N PRO A 353 -29.80 -9.09 12.86
CA PRO A 353 -29.75 -10.19 11.88
C PRO A 353 -30.73 -10.03 10.71
N GLU A 354 -31.87 -9.36 10.92
CA GLU A 354 -32.89 -9.11 9.89
C GLU A 354 -32.53 -7.93 8.99
N ALA A 355 -31.61 -7.07 9.41
CA ALA A 355 -31.09 -5.93 8.64
C ALA A 355 -29.66 -6.14 8.13
N TRP A 356 -29.15 -7.38 8.14
CA TRP A 356 -27.87 -7.69 7.49
C TRP A 356 -28.03 -7.45 5.99
N ALA A 357 -27.54 -6.31 5.52
CA ALA A 357 -27.55 -5.94 4.10
C ALA A 357 -26.29 -6.45 3.35
N GLY A 358 -25.44 -7.25 4.00
CA GLY A 358 -24.08 -7.47 3.51
C GLY A 358 -23.32 -6.16 3.40
N SER A 359 -22.13 -6.24 2.79
CA SER A 359 -21.48 -5.06 2.23
C SER A 359 -22.42 -4.45 1.21
N ASP A 360 -22.80 -3.21 1.46
CA ASP A 360 -23.86 -2.52 0.75
C ASP A 360 -23.40 -2.12 -0.69
N TYR A 361 -22.43 -2.83 -1.31
CA TYR A 361 -21.80 -2.57 -2.62
C TYR A 361 -22.77 -2.25 -3.78
N ALA A 362 -24.07 -2.50 -3.62
CA ALA A 362 -25.07 -2.44 -4.67
C ALA A 362 -25.47 -1.01 -5.13
N SER A 363 -24.99 0.06 -4.51
CA SER A 363 -25.31 1.43 -4.94
C SER A 363 -24.15 2.41 -4.74
N VAL A 364 -23.09 2.25 -5.54
CA VAL A 364 -22.07 3.30 -5.74
C VAL A 364 -22.62 4.38 -6.69
N GLY A 365 -22.29 5.65 -6.46
CA GLY A 365 -22.67 6.80 -7.30
C GLY A 365 -23.99 7.50 -6.94
N VAL A 366 -24.33 8.59 -7.65
CA VAL A 366 -25.50 9.47 -7.41
C VAL A 366 -26.88 8.82 -7.67
N GLY A 367 -26.94 7.50 -7.83
CA GLY A 367 -28.12 6.74 -8.23
C GLY A 367 -29.13 6.57 -7.09
N ASN A 368 -30.09 7.52 -7.02
CA ASN A 368 -31.30 7.59 -6.17
C ASN A 368 -31.24 8.55 -4.96
N GLY A 369 -31.10 9.86 -5.23
CA GLY A 369 -31.82 10.84 -4.41
C GLY A 369 -31.15 11.36 -3.14
N GLY A 370 -29.83 11.22 -2.99
CA GLY A 370 -29.05 12.23 -2.24
C GLY A 370 -28.65 11.93 -0.80
N GLU A 371 -28.76 10.69 -0.30
CA GLU A 371 -28.09 10.32 0.96
C GLU A 371 -26.73 9.66 0.67
N PRO A 372 -25.64 10.06 1.36
CA PRO A 372 -24.33 9.47 1.18
C PRO A 372 -24.35 8.01 1.64
N PHE A 373 -24.20 7.12 0.66
CA PHE A 373 -24.02 5.70 0.85
C PHE A 373 -22.77 5.40 1.72
N VAL A 374 -22.91 4.58 2.77
CA VAL A 374 -21.77 4.20 3.64
C VAL A 374 -21.09 2.95 3.05
N ASN A 375 -20.02 3.18 2.29
CA ASN A 375 -19.21 2.12 1.69
C ASN A 375 -18.18 1.55 2.69
N PHE A 376 -18.63 0.82 3.72
CA PHE A 376 -17.72 0.23 4.71
C PHE A 376 -16.99 -1.00 4.14
N GLN A 377 -15.66 -0.95 4.15
CA GLN A 377 -14.80 -2.03 3.66
C GLN A 377 -14.36 -2.93 4.83
N PHE A 378 -15.08 -4.03 5.05
CA PHE A 378 -14.88 -4.94 6.20
C PHE A 378 -13.46 -5.48 6.33
N HIS A 379 -12.83 -5.76 5.20
CA HIS A 379 -11.49 -6.33 5.14
C HIS A 379 -10.39 -5.29 5.39
N HIS A 380 -10.73 -4.01 5.51
CA HIS A 380 -9.82 -2.91 5.87
C HIS A 380 -9.78 -2.65 7.38
N GLN A 381 -10.46 -3.45 8.20
CA GLN A 381 -10.36 -3.38 9.66
C GLN A 381 -9.53 -4.58 10.18
N PRO A 382 -8.18 -4.51 10.15
CA PRO A 382 -7.34 -5.69 10.30
C PRO A 382 -7.35 -6.26 11.72
N PHE A 383 -7.57 -5.43 12.75
CA PHE A 383 -7.67 -5.91 14.13
C PHE A 383 -8.90 -6.79 14.38
N ASN A 384 -9.95 -6.66 13.57
CA ASN A 384 -11.16 -7.49 13.69
C ASN A 384 -10.94 -8.98 13.33
N TYR A 385 -9.73 -9.35 12.92
CA TYR A 385 -9.34 -10.72 12.62
C TYR A 385 -8.72 -11.44 13.83
N PHE A 386 -8.43 -10.74 14.92
CA PHE A 386 -7.64 -11.28 16.03
C PHE A 386 -8.50 -11.67 17.22
N LYS A 387 -8.16 -12.79 17.86
CA LYS A 387 -8.87 -13.34 19.03
C LYS A 387 -8.98 -12.35 20.18
N ARG A 388 -8.04 -11.42 20.33
CA ARG A 388 -8.08 -10.33 21.31
C ARG A 388 -9.38 -9.51 21.23
N PHE A 389 -9.96 -9.38 20.05
CA PHE A 389 -11.15 -8.57 19.79
C PHE A 389 -12.44 -9.40 19.73
N ASP A 390 -12.45 -10.60 20.31
CA ASP A 390 -13.63 -11.47 20.32
C ASP A 390 -14.83 -10.81 21.02
N PRO A 391 -15.88 -10.41 20.29
CA PRO A 391 -17.01 -9.67 20.85
C PRO A 391 -17.90 -10.53 21.76
N THR A 392 -17.75 -11.86 21.76
CA THR A 392 -18.50 -12.76 22.65
C THR A 392 -18.00 -12.66 24.10
N THR A 393 -16.76 -12.20 24.31
CA THR A 393 -16.15 -12.05 25.63
C THR A 393 -16.27 -10.61 26.16
N ALA A 394 -16.29 -10.45 27.49
CA ALA A 394 -16.28 -9.12 28.09
C ALA A 394 -14.99 -8.35 27.78
N GLN A 395 -13.85 -9.05 27.79
CA GLN A 395 -12.56 -8.48 27.45
C GLN A 395 -12.53 -7.98 26.00
N GLY A 396 -12.89 -8.82 25.02
CA GLY A 396 -12.86 -8.42 23.62
C GLY A 396 -13.82 -7.26 23.30
N ARG A 397 -14.95 -7.13 24.01
CA ARG A 397 -15.81 -5.94 23.91
C ARG A 397 -15.13 -4.68 24.47
N ALA A 398 -14.41 -4.78 25.58
CA ALA A 398 -13.66 -3.64 26.13
C ALA A 398 -12.52 -3.22 25.18
N GLU A 399 -11.75 -4.19 24.67
CA GLU A 399 -10.67 -3.97 23.69
C GLU A 399 -11.17 -3.29 22.41
N ARG A 400 -12.33 -3.74 21.90
CA ARG A 400 -12.99 -3.11 20.75
C ARG A 400 -13.41 -1.67 21.05
N ALA A 401 -14.01 -1.42 22.21
CA ALA A 401 -14.47 -0.09 22.60
C ALA A 401 -13.30 0.89 22.77
N GLU A 402 -12.15 0.41 23.26
CA GLU A 402 -10.96 1.23 23.48
C GLU A 402 -10.22 1.54 22.17
N HIS A 403 -10.01 0.52 21.33
CA HIS A 403 -9.06 0.58 20.22
C HIS A 403 -9.70 0.59 18.82
N LEU A 404 -10.91 0.07 18.62
CA LEU A 404 -11.58 0.08 17.29
C LEU A 404 -12.60 1.22 17.27
N ARG A 405 -12.11 2.41 16.91
CA ARG A 405 -12.86 3.66 17.00
C ARG A 405 -13.57 3.99 15.70
N ASP A 406 -14.74 4.60 15.85
CA ASP A 406 -15.47 5.15 14.72
C ASP A 406 -14.92 6.52 14.36
N ALA A 407 -14.46 6.67 13.12
CA ALA A 407 -14.04 7.96 12.61
C ALA A 407 -15.22 8.85 12.22
N GLY A 408 -16.44 8.30 12.12
CA GLY A 408 -17.55 8.95 11.45
C GLY A 408 -17.54 8.67 9.95
N ILE A 409 -18.63 8.97 9.24
CA ILE A 409 -18.75 8.66 7.80
C ILE A 409 -17.79 9.53 6.98
N HIS A 410 -17.60 10.79 7.38
CA HIS A 410 -16.72 11.76 6.74
C HIS A 410 -15.50 12.07 7.59
N GLY A 411 -15.11 11.18 8.51
CA GLY A 411 -13.97 11.40 9.42
C GLY A 411 -14.25 12.42 10.53
N GLU A 412 -15.49 12.89 10.70
CA GLU A 412 -15.84 13.97 11.61
C GLU A 412 -15.53 13.69 13.08
N LYS A 413 -15.60 12.43 13.55
CA LYS A 413 -15.21 12.06 14.92
C LYS A 413 -13.70 12.02 15.11
N PHE A 414 -12.97 11.56 14.08
CA PHE A 414 -11.51 11.63 14.10
C PHE A 414 -11.03 13.08 14.14
N ILE A 415 -11.63 13.96 13.32
CA ILE A 415 -11.36 15.41 13.33
C ILE A 415 -11.71 16.05 14.69
N GLN A 416 -12.77 15.60 15.37
CA GLN A 416 -13.08 16.07 16.72
C GLN A 416 -11.96 15.74 17.71
N ASP A 417 -11.44 14.51 17.71
CA ASP A 417 -10.33 14.11 18.57
C ASP A 417 -9.04 14.88 18.23
N ILE A 418 -8.76 15.11 16.93
CA ILE A 418 -7.65 15.94 16.46
C ILE A 418 -7.71 17.34 17.08
N ARG A 419 -8.86 18.00 16.97
CA ARG A 419 -9.08 19.37 17.46
C ARG A 419 -9.01 19.47 18.97
N ALA A 420 -9.46 18.43 19.66
CA ALA A 420 -9.42 18.34 21.12
C ALA A 420 -8.02 18.02 21.67
N GLY A 421 -7.06 17.60 20.82
CA GLY A 421 -5.78 17.07 21.29
C GLY A 421 -5.94 15.74 22.03
N ALA A 422 -6.91 14.92 21.61
CA ALA A 422 -7.31 13.68 22.26
C ALA A 422 -6.87 12.42 21.52
N LEU A 423 -6.00 12.55 20.50
CA LEU A 423 -5.47 11.38 19.80
C LEU A 423 -4.58 10.56 20.74
N PRO A 424 -4.66 9.21 20.68
CA PRO A 424 -3.67 8.38 21.36
C PRO A 424 -2.28 8.54 20.72
N PRO A 425 -1.20 8.16 21.43
CA PRO A 425 0.16 8.19 20.88
C PRO A 425 0.33 7.51 19.50
N VAL A 426 -0.45 6.46 19.20
CA VAL A 426 -0.48 5.85 17.87
C VAL A 426 -1.92 5.78 17.35
N ALA A 427 -2.23 6.52 16.30
CA ALA A 427 -3.54 6.51 15.66
C ALA A 427 -3.43 6.08 14.20
N PHE A 428 -4.18 5.05 13.82
CA PHE A 428 -4.40 4.69 12.41
C PHE A 428 -5.73 5.27 11.96
N TYR A 429 -5.81 5.79 10.75
CA TYR A 429 -7.03 6.31 10.15
C TYR A 429 -7.24 5.71 8.76
N LYS A 430 -8.41 5.08 8.57
CA LYS A 430 -8.87 4.56 7.29
C LYS A 430 -10.13 5.29 6.86
N PRO A 431 -10.08 6.12 5.80
CA PRO A 431 -11.27 6.71 5.21
C PRO A 431 -12.29 5.65 4.78
N VAL A 432 -13.58 6.00 4.83
CA VAL A 432 -14.65 5.17 4.28
C VAL A 432 -14.48 4.99 2.76
N GLY A 433 -15.07 3.95 2.18
CA GLY A 433 -14.86 3.59 0.77
C GLY A 433 -15.02 4.73 -0.23
N ASN A 434 -16.02 5.59 -0.09
CA ASN A 434 -16.23 6.72 -1.01
C ASN A 434 -15.19 7.86 -0.87
N LEU A 435 -14.27 7.79 0.09
CA LEU A 435 -13.23 8.78 0.36
C LEU A 435 -11.83 8.17 0.40
N ASN A 436 -11.67 6.91 -0.03
CA ASN A 436 -10.40 6.20 0.05
C ASN A 436 -9.62 6.15 -1.28
N GLU A 437 -10.18 6.68 -2.37
CA GLU A 437 -9.60 6.71 -3.73
C GLU A 437 -9.58 5.38 -4.51
N HIS A 438 -10.10 4.26 -3.99
CA HIS A 438 -10.12 2.99 -4.72
C HIS A 438 -10.83 3.09 -6.09
N SER A 439 -10.19 2.55 -7.13
CA SER A 439 -10.79 2.46 -8.47
C SER A 439 -12.12 1.69 -8.45
N GLY A 440 -13.05 1.99 -9.34
CA GLY A 440 -14.33 1.29 -9.43
C GLY A 440 -15.46 1.85 -8.57
N TYR A 441 -15.15 2.43 -7.41
CA TYR A 441 -16.17 2.99 -6.51
C TYR A 441 -15.83 4.34 -5.87
N ALA A 442 -14.59 4.82 -5.98
CA ALA A 442 -14.16 6.13 -5.54
C ALA A 442 -13.37 6.85 -6.65
N ASP A 443 -13.39 8.18 -6.62
CA ASP A 443 -12.52 9.03 -7.44
C ASP A 443 -11.33 9.53 -6.61
N VAL A 444 -10.26 9.92 -7.31
CA VAL A 444 -9.02 10.38 -6.66
C VAL A 444 -9.23 11.72 -5.98
N LEU A 445 -9.86 12.67 -6.67
CA LEU A 445 -9.92 14.06 -6.22
C LEU A 445 -10.66 14.22 -4.88
N ARG A 446 -11.74 13.45 -4.65
CA ARG A 446 -12.48 13.47 -3.39
C ARG A 446 -11.68 12.90 -2.24
N GLY A 447 -11.02 11.75 -2.43
CA GLY A 447 -10.21 11.14 -1.38
C GLY A 447 -8.96 11.96 -1.07
N ASP A 448 -8.26 12.43 -2.10
CA ASP A 448 -7.06 13.26 -1.97
C ASP A 448 -7.37 14.55 -1.19
N ARG A 449 -8.45 15.24 -1.57
CA ARG A 449 -8.93 16.44 -0.85
C ARG A 449 -9.29 16.13 0.60
N HIS A 450 -10.04 15.05 0.84
CA HIS A 450 -10.44 14.65 2.19
C HIS A 450 -9.22 14.41 3.09
N ILE A 451 -8.21 13.68 2.59
CA ILE A 451 -6.99 13.41 3.34
C ILE A 451 -6.21 14.70 3.57
N ALA A 452 -6.10 15.59 2.57
CA ALA A 452 -5.44 16.88 2.73
C ALA A 452 -6.16 17.78 3.76
N GLU A 453 -7.49 17.74 3.83
CA GLU A 453 -8.28 18.43 4.85
C GLU A 453 -8.02 17.86 6.25
N VAL A 454 -7.94 16.54 6.39
CA VAL A 454 -7.55 15.89 7.67
C VAL A 454 -6.16 16.33 8.11
N ILE A 455 -5.18 16.38 7.19
CA ILE A 455 -3.83 16.88 7.49
C ILE A 455 -3.88 18.35 7.93
N ALA A 456 -4.66 19.18 7.25
CA ALA A 456 -4.82 20.59 7.63
C ALA A 456 -5.44 20.75 9.02
N GLU A 457 -6.27 19.82 9.48
CA GLU A 457 -6.77 19.80 10.87
C GLU A 457 -5.70 19.28 11.85
N LEU A 458 -4.90 18.29 11.48
CA LEU A 458 -3.76 17.81 12.27
C LEU A 458 -2.73 18.92 12.51
N GLU A 459 -2.44 19.74 11.50
CA GLU A 459 -1.54 20.92 11.62
C GLU A 459 -2.03 21.96 12.63
N LYS A 460 -3.34 21.98 12.93
CA LYS A 460 -3.95 22.89 13.93
C LYS A 460 -4.10 22.23 15.30
N SER A 461 -3.80 20.94 15.42
CA SER A 461 -3.98 20.20 16.67
C SER A 461 -3.03 20.70 17.77
N PRO A 462 -3.47 20.72 19.03
CA PRO A 462 -2.57 20.94 20.17
C PRO A 462 -1.40 19.93 20.22
N GLN A 463 -1.55 18.75 19.62
CA GLN A 463 -0.52 17.71 19.58
C GLN A 463 0.48 17.88 18.41
N TRP A 464 0.21 18.80 17.46
CA TRP A 464 1.05 18.99 16.26
C TRP A 464 2.56 19.13 16.56
N PRO A 465 3.03 19.89 17.58
CA PRO A 465 4.45 20.12 17.82
C PRO A 465 5.32 18.86 17.96
N HIS A 466 4.72 17.74 18.34
CA HIS A 466 5.39 16.45 18.55
C HIS A 466 4.72 15.34 17.72
N MET A 467 4.19 15.67 16.55
CA MET A 467 3.45 14.74 15.69
C MET A 467 4.22 14.33 14.44
N LEU A 468 4.17 13.04 14.11
CA LEU A 468 4.51 12.50 12.80
C LEU A 468 3.23 11.99 12.13
N VAL A 469 2.93 12.50 10.94
CA VAL A 469 1.84 12.03 10.09
C VAL A 469 2.45 11.27 8.91
N VAL A 470 1.98 10.05 8.67
CA VAL A 470 2.33 9.23 7.52
C VAL A 470 1.08 9.01 6.69
N VAL A 471 1.05 9.51 5.47
CA VAL A 471 0.01 9.22 4.48
C VAL A 471 0.59 8.22 3.50
N THR A 472 -0.05 7.07 3.35
CA THR A 472 0.34 6.09 2.33
C THR A 472 -0.90 5.37 1.82
N TYR A 473 -0.73 4.63 0.74
CA TYR A 473 -1.72 3.73 0.20
C TYR A 473 -1.47 2.33 0.75
N ASP A 474 -2.44 1.46 0.61
CA ASP A 474 -2.31 0.07 1.01
C ASP A 474 -1.58 -0.78 -0.03
N GLU A 475 -1.91 -0.58 -1.31
CA GLU A 475 -1.36 -1.28 -2.46
C GLU A 475 -1.57 -0.49 -3.78
N ASN A 476 -1.18 -1.07 -4.91
CA ASN A 476 -1.06 -0.38 -6.19
C ASN A 476 -2.31 -0.39 -7.08
N GLY A 477 -3.38 -1.10 -6.72
CA GLY A 477 -4.63 -1.17 -7.47
C GLY A 477 -4.53 -1.97 -8.75
N GLY A 478 -3.46 -2.77 -8.92
CA GLY A 478 -3.12 -3.39 -10.19
C GLY A 478 -2.53 -2.42 -11.22
N ILE A 479 -2.29 -1.16 -10.81
CA ILE A 479 -1.70 -0.12 -11.66
C ILE A 479 -0.17 -0.29 -11.70
N TRP A 480 0.39 -0.18 -12.88
CA TRP A 480 1.81 -0.33 -13.15
C TRP A 480 2.64 0.76 -12.46
N ASP A 481 3.88 0.40 -12.13
CA ASP A 481 4.93 1.32 -11.69
C ASP A 481 6.25 0.90 -12.35
N HIS A 482 7.05 1.88 -12.76
CA HIS A 482 8.30 1.62 -13.47
C HIS A 482 9.42 1.15 -12.55
N VAL A 483 9.37 1.49 -11.25
CA VAL A 483 10.41 1.13 -10.30
C VAL A 483 10.18 -0.30 -9.82
N ALA A 484 11.20 -1.13 -10.02
CA ALA A 484 11.17 -2.52 -9.60
C ALA A 484 11.17 -2.61 -8.07
N PRO A 485 10.26 -3.39 -7.45
CA PRO A 485 10.32 -3.58 -6.01
C PRO A 485 11.57 -4.38 -5.60
N PRO A 486 12.19 -4.04 -4.45
CA PRO A 486 13.32 -4.79 -3.93
C PRO A 486 12.86 -6.21 -3.59
N LYS A 487 13.72 -7.20 -3.87
CA LYS A 487 13.38 -8.59 -3.59
C LYS A 487 13.43 -8.85 -2.09
N GLY A 488 12.27 -8.97 -1.45
CA GLY A 488 12.12 -9.31 -0.04
C GLY A 488 11.86 -10.80 0.20
N ASP A 489 10.91 -11.08 1.09
CA ASP A 489 10.43 -12.44 1.36
C ASP A 489 9.42 -12.89 0.30
N ARG A 490 8.82 -14.08 0.48
CA ARG A 490 7.87 -14.62 -0.50
C ARG A 490 6.56 -13.83 -0.61
N PHE A 491 6.28 -12.96 0.35
CA PHE A 491 5.03 -12.20 0.38
C PHE A 491 5.19 -10.79 -0.17
N GLY A 492 6.41 -10.26 -0.25
CA GLY A 492 6.66 -8.92 -0.78
C GLY A 492 8.06 -8.40 -0.48
N PRO A 493 8.28 -7.08 -0.62
CA PRO A 493 7.29 -6.07 -0.98
C PRO A 493 6.81 -6.16 -2.44
N GLY A 494 5.67 -5.52 -2.71
CA GLY A 494 5.10 -5.36 -4.06
C GLY A 494 5.44 -4.00 -4.67
N SER A 495 4.67 -3.56 -5.68
CA SER A 495 4.89 -2.30 -6.39
C SER A 495 5.04 -1.07 -5.48
N ARG A 496 5.71 -0.04 -6.01
CA ARG A 496 5.86 1.26 -5.34
C ARG A 496 4.50 1.95 -5.21
N ILE A 497 4.29 2.62 -4.08
CA ILE A 497 3.06 3.34 -3.73
C ILE A 497 3.40 4.74 -3.20
N PRO A 498 2.53 5.75 -3.34
CA PRO A 498 2.79 7.08 -2.82
C PRO A 498 2.91 7.07 -1.29
N THR A 499 3.86 7.84 -0.75
CA THR A 499 3.95 8.07 0.69
C THR A 499 4.42 9.48 1.02
N ILE A 500 3.67 10.18 1.87
CA ILE A 500 4.00 11.52 2.34
C ILE A 500 4.20 11.47 3.85
N LEU A 501 5.30 12.05 4.32
CA LEU A 501 5.54 12.30 5.73
C LEU A 501 5.34 13.78 6.01
N ALA A 502 4.59 14.10 7.06
CA ALA A 502 4.32 15.47 7.49
C ALA A 502 4.46 15.61 9.00
N GLY A 503 4.96 16.75 9.45
CA GLY A 503 5.21 17.02 10.86
C GLY A 503 6.05 18.28 11.03
N PRO A 504 6.10 18.89 12.22
CA PRO A 504 6.95 20.05 12.47
C PRO A 504 8.44 19.73 12.36
N THR A 505 8.83 18.50 12.74
CA THR A 505 10.21 18.00 12.71
C THR A 505 10.51 17.15 11.48
N VAL A 506 9.56 17.04 10.54
CA VAL A 506 9.79 16.39 9.25
C VAL A 506 10.48 17.39 8.31
N ARG A 507 11.47 16.93 7.55
CA ARG A 507 12.17 17.75 6.56
C ARG A 507 11.18 18.34 5.57
N ARG A 508 11.39 19.60 5.21
CA ARG A 508 10.56 20.34 4.25
C ARG A 508 11.20 20.31 2.87
N HIS A 509 10.36 20.31 1.83
CA HIS A 509 10.81 20.32 0.44
C HIS A 509 11.83 19.20 0.14
N TYR A 510 11.56 18.01 0.68
CA TYR A 510 12.51 16.90 0.68
C TYR A 510 11.90 15.67 0.01
N VAL A 511 12.75 14.88 -0.64
CA VAL A 511 12.38 13.55 -1.14
C VAL A 511 13.25 12.53 -0.43
N ASP A 512 12.61 11.60 0.28
CA ASP A 512 13.28 10.49 0.93
C ASP A 512 13.44 9.33 -0.06
N HIS A 513 14.69 8.89 -0.22
CA HIS A 513 15.11 7.81 -1.11
C HIS A 513 15.42 6.51 -0.37
N ALA A 514 15.20 6.45 0.95
CA ALA A 514 15.33 5.23 1.70
C ALA A 514 14.39 4.15 1.12
N VAL A 515 14.87 2.91 1.07
CA VAL A 515 14.01 1.78 0.67
C VAL A 515 13.08 1.45 1.83
N LEU A 516 11.81 1.80 1.66
CA LEU A 516 10.76 1.67 2.66
C LEU A 516 9.69 0.70 2.16
N ASP A 517 8.99 0.06 3.09
CA ASP A 517 7.72 -0.57 2.77
C ASP A 517 6.71 -0.30 3.89
N THR A 518 5.46 -0.78 3.73
CA THR A 518 4.42 -0.63 4.77
C THR A 518 4.90 -1.01 6.18
N THR A 519 5.80 -1.99 6.30
CA THR A 519 6.33 -2.45 7.60
C THR A 519 7.41 -1.52 8.18
N SER A 520 7.95 -0.57 7.40
CA SER A 520 8.81 0.51 7.90
C SER A 520 8.07 1.43 8.89
N ILE A 521 6.75 1.57 8.77
CA ILE A 521 5.91 2.27 9.75
C ILE A 521 5.99 1.55 11.10
N LEU A 522 5.91 0.22 11.10
CA LEU A 522 6.05 -0.58 12.32
C LEU A 522 7.44 -0.46 12.93
N ARG A 523 8.49 -0.36 12.10
CA ARG A 523 9.86 -0.10 12.59
C ARG A 523 9.96 1.23 13.32
N PHE A 524 9.38 2.29 12.74
CA PHE A 524 9.36 3.60 13.39
C PHE A 524 8.68 3.52 14.76
N ILE A 525 7.49 2.93 14.83
CA ILE A 525 6.72 2.77 16.07
C ILE A 525 7.50 1.93 17.09
N THR A 526 8.04 0.79 16.67
CA THR A 526 8.85 -0.08 17.55
C THR A 526 10.05 0.66 18.13
N ARG A 527 10.80 1.42 17.30
CA ARG A 527 11.95 2.23 17.74
C ARG A 527 11.52 3.36 18.67
N ARG A 528 10.43 4.05 18.33
CA ARG A 528 9.95 5.20 19.11
C ARG A 528 9.62 4.84 20.56
N TRP A 529 8.94 3.72 20.78
CA TRP A 529 8.46 3.30 22.10
C TRP A 529 9.23 2.11 22.71
N ASP A 530 10.40 1.77 22.15
CA ASP A 530 11.25 0.67 22.63
C ASP A 530 10.47 -0.65 22.77
N LEU A 531 9.65 -0.94 21.75
CA LEU A 531 8.86 -2.17 21.69
C LEU A 531 9.78 -3.34 21.28
N PRO A 532 9.41 -4.59 21.60
CA PRO A 532 10.02 -5.75 20.95
C PRO A 532 9.82 -5.71 19.43
N GLU A 533 10.73 -6.32 18.66
CA GLU A 533 10.55 -6.47 17.21
C GLU A 533 9.58 -7.62 16.90
N LEU A 534 8.62 -7.38 16.00
CA LEU A 534 7.72 -8.43 15.52
C LEU A 534 8.50 -9.47 14.70
N PRO A 535 8.19 -10.78 14.82
CA PRO A 535 8.89 -11.81 14.06
C PRO A 535 8.83 -11.60 12.54
N GLY A 536 7.68 -11.17 12.02
CA GLY A 536 7.50 -10.86 10.60
C GLY A 536 8.38 -9.71 10.11
N LEU A 537 8.60 -8.70 10.97
CA LEU A 537 9.46 -7.57 10.67
C LEU A 537 10.94 -7.98 10.59
N ALA A 538 11.40 -8.80 11.54
CA ALA A 538 12.75 -9.36 11.51
C ALA A 538 12.98 -10.25 10.27
N ALA A 539 11.97 -11.05 9.89
CA ALA A 539 12.00 -11.88 8.69
C ALA A 539 12.10 -11.03 7.41
N ARG A 540 11.29 -9.97 7.29
CA ARG A 540 11.32 -9.02 6.16
C ARG A 540 12.70 -8.39 5.99
N ARG A 541 13.27 -7.84 7.06
CA ARG A 541 14.61 -7.23 7.03
C ARG A 541 15.69 -8.22 6.63
N THR A 542 15.65 -9.42 7.20
CA THR A 542 16.60 -10.50 6.85
C THR A 542 16.50 -10.87 5.38
N ALA A 543 15.28 -10.95 4.84
CA ALA A 543 15.04 -11.28 3.44
C ALA A 543 15.54 -10.17 2.51
N LEU A 544 15.25 -8.90 2.78
CA LEU A 544 15.73 -7.76 1.98
C LEU A 544 17.27 -7.70 1.94
N ARG A 545 17.93 -7.85 3.10
CA ARG A 545 19.40 -7.92 3.16
C ARG A 545 19.95 -9.07 2.31
N LYS A 546 19.36 -10.25 2.46
CA LYS A 546 19.82 -11.47 1.77
C LYS A 546 19.59 -11.42 0.26
N ASN A 547 18.42 -10.96 -0.16
CA ASN A 547 17.93 -11.12 -1.53
C ASN A 547 18.14 -9.87 -2.40
N ALA A 548 18.26 -8.69 -1.79
CA ALA A 548 18.47 -7.41 -2.48
C ALA A 548 19.72 -6.65 -2.02
N GLY A 549 20.38 -7.06 -0.92
CA GLY A 549 21.51 -6.32 -0.36
C GLY A 549 21.11 -4.97 0.25
N VAL A 550 19.82 -4.80 0.56
CA VAL A 550 19.24 -3.54 1.02
C VAL A 550 18.92 -3.62 2.51
N GLU A 551 19.29 -2.55 3.21
CA GLU A 551 18.78 -2.28 4.55
C GLU A 551 17.44 -1.56 4.43
N GLN A 552 16.40 -2.14 5.01
CA GLN A 552 15.11 -1.48 5.09
C GLN A 552 15.26 -0.18 5.90
N GLY A 553 14.58 0.90 5.50
CA GLY A 553 14.45 2.13 6.28
C GLY A 553 13.33 2.05 7.33
N ASP A 554 13.25 3.04 8.21
CA ASP A 554 12.27 3.12 9.31
C ASP A 554 11.63 4.51 9.43
N LEU A 555 11.58 5.28 8.35
CA LEU A 555 11.06 6.66 8.29
C LEU A 555 11.92 7.73 8.99
N SER A 556 12.98 7.36 9.71
CA SER A 556 13.77 8.34 10.47
C SER A 556 14.62 9.28 9.59
N GLU A 557 14.93 8.90 8.36
CA GLU A 557 15.62 9.75 7.38
C GLU A 557 14.82 11.01 7.00
N ALA A 558 13.50 10.94 7.10
CA ALA A 558 12.61 12.08 6.87
C ALA A 558 12.62 13.11 8.01
N LEU A 559 13.24 12.80 9.16
CA LEU A 559 13.29 13.74 10.28
C LEU A 559 14.44 14.75 10.13
N ASP A 560 14.16 15.99 10.50
CA ASP A 560 15.15 17.05 10.62
C ASP A 560 15.88 16.95 11.97
N VAL A 561 17.06 16.33 11.92
CA VAL A 561 17.93 16.14 13.09
C VAL A 561 18.74 17.38 13.46
N SER A 562 18.73 18.43 12.63
CA SER A 562 19.51 19.65 12.89
C SER A 562 18.95 20.47 14.05
N SER A 563 17.65 20.36 14.32
CA SER A 563 16.97 20.99 15.46
C SER A 563 17.09 20.19 16.76
N ALA A 564 17.56 18.95 16.70
CA ALA A 564 17.67 18.03 17.82
C ALA A 564 19.08 18.02 18.45
N SER A 565 19.99 18.92 18.04
CA SER A 565 21.35 19.03 18.57
C SER A 565 21.43 19.74 19.91
#